data_AF-A0A2M6WNI1-F1
#
_entry.id   AF-A0A2M6WNI1-F1
#
_cell.length_a   1.000
_cell.length_b   1.000
_cell.length_c   1.000
_cell.angle_alpha   90.00
_cell.angle_beta   90.00
_cell.angle_gamma   90.00
#
_symmetry.space_group_name_H-M   'P 1'
#
loop_
_entity.id
_entity.type
_entity.pdbx_description
1 polymer ?
#
loop_
_entity_poly.entity_id
_entity_poly.type
_entity_poly.pdbx_seq_one_letter_code
_entity_poly.pdbx_strand_id
1 'polypeptide(L)'
;MAYAVEQFGTLDIMVNNAGIGLTGELASLSDETWNKVISINLSGVFYGVRSAAAYMKAHNIKGSIINIASILGQVGFRTAGAYILLPRVVLIN
;
A
#
# COMPACT_ATOMS: atom_id res chain seq x y z
N MET A 1 1.21 -6.11 13.33
CA MET A 1 1.57 -4.98 14.21
C MET A 1 1.76 -5.43 15.65
N ALA A 2 0.77 -6.04 16.31
CA ALA A 2 0.92 -6.53 17.69
C ALA A 2 2.21 -7.34 17.92
N TYR A 3 2.48 -8.32 17.06
CA TYR A 3 3.74 -9.10 17.11
C TYR A 3 5.00 -8.21 17.02
N ALA A 4 5.05 -7.25 16.11
CA ALA A 4 6.21 -6.37 15.99
C ALA A 4 6.41 -5.50 17.24
N VAL A 5 5.33 -4.96 17.80
CA VAL A 5 5.38 -4.18 19.04
C VAL A 5 5.80 -5.05 20.23
N GLU A 6 5.31 -6.28 20.31
CA GLU A 6 5.70 -7.23 21.35
C GLU A 6 7.19 -7.57 21.29
N GLN A 7 7.73 -7.78 20.08
CA GLN A 7 9.14 -8.15 19.90
C GLN A 7 10.10 -6.96 19.99
N PHE A 8 9.67 -5.76 19.57
CA PHE A 8 10.56 -4.60 19.38
C PHE A 8 10.18 -3.38 20.21
N GLY A 9 9.09 -3.43 20.97
CA GLY A 9 8.66 -2.40 21.92
C GLY A 9 7.83 -1.25 21.34
N THR A 10 7.93 -0.96 20.04
CA THR A 10 7.21 0.16 19.40
C THR A 10 7.00 -0.06 17.90
N LEU A 11 6.27 0.86 17.27
CA LEU A 11 6.12 0.98 15.83
C LEU A 11 6.38 2.43 15.42
N ASP A 12 7.62 2.76 15.13
CA ASP A 12 8.01 4.11 14.71
C ASP A 12 7.88 4.30 13.19
N ILE A 13 8.06 3.23 12.42
CA ILE A 13 8.05 3.26 10.96
C ILE A 13 7.19 2.12 10.42
N MET A 14 6.25 2.45 9.53
CA MET A 14 5.51 1.48 8.72
C MET A 14 5.88 1.67 7.25
N VAL A 15 6.26 0.57 6.57
CA VAL A 15 6.53 0.59 5.13
C VAL A 15 5.54 -0.33 4.42
N ASN A 16 4.61 0.26 3.67
CA ASN A 16 3.70 -0.45 2.80
C ASN A 16 4.38 -0.67 1.43
N ASN A 17 5.00 -1.83 1.24
CA ASN A 17 5.75 -2.17 0.02
C ASN A 17 5.10 -3.27 -0.82
N ALA A 18 4.30 -4.15 -0.23
CA ALA A 18 3.73 -5.28 -0.96
C ALA A 18 2.88 -4.79 -2.15
N GLY A 19 3.16 -5.34 -3.33
CA GLY A 19 2.48 -4.99 -4.57
C GLY A 19 2.68 -6.07 -5.63
N ILE A 20 1.69 -6.21 -6.51
CA ILE A 20 1.72 -7.11 -7.67
C ILE A 20 1.44 -6.34 -8.96
N GLY A 21 2.19 -6.65 -10.01
CA GLY A 21 1.99 -6.09 -11.35
C GLY A 21 1.52 -7.18 -12.31
N LEU A 22 0.24 -7.51 -12.27
CA LEU A 22 -0.35 -8.41 -13.26
C LEU A 22 -0.67 -7.62 -14.53
N THR A 23 -0.18 -8.13 -15.66
CA THR A 23 -0.30 -7.48 -16.97
C THR A 23 -1.35 -8.18 -17.83
N GLY A 24 -2.05 -7.40 -18.65
CA GLY A 24 -3.09 -7.86 -19.57
C GLY A 24 -3.69 -6.69 -20.35
N GLU A 25 -4.28 -6.98 -21.50
CA GLU A 25 -5.08 -5.99 -22.23
C GLU A 25 -6.28 -5.61 -21.37
N LEU A 26 -6.49 -4.30 -21.17
CA LEU A 26 -7.53 -3.80 -20.26
C LEU A 26 -8.92 -4.34 -20.62
N ALA A 27 -9.23 -4.43 -21.92
CA ALA A 27 -10.52 -4.91 -22.41
C ALA A 27 -10.78 -6.40 -22.15
N SER A 28 -9.74 -7.20 -21.89
CA SER A 28 -9.84 -8.63 -21.61
C SER A 28 -9.35 -9.00 -20.21
N LEU A 29 -9.11 -7.99 -19.35
CA LEU A 29 -8.67 -8.22 -17.99
C LEU A 29 -9.83 -8.82 -17.19
N SER A 30 -9.60 -9.96 -16.52
CA SER A 30 -10.64 -10.54 -15.68
C SER A 30 -10.87 -9.70 -14.42
N ASP A 31 -12.12 -9.64 -13.97
CA ASP A 31 -12.49 -9.01 -12.70
C ASP A 31 -11.73 -9.64 -11.53
N GLU A 32 -11.44 -10.94 -11.58
CA GLU A 32 -10.61 -11.63 -10.60
C GLU A 32 -9.20 -11.02 -10.51
N THR A 33 -8.55 -10.83 -11.67
CA THR A 33 -7.21 -10.25 -11.74
C THR A 33 -7.23 -8.80 -11.26
N TRP A 34 -8.22 -8.03 -11.70
CA TRP A 34 -8.44 -6.66 -11.24
C TRP A 34 -8.58 -6.59 -9.72
N ASN A 35 -9.51 -7.37 -9.16
CA ASN A 35 -9.78 -7.40 -7.72
C ASN A 35 -8.55 -7.84 -6.94
N LYS A 36 -7.78 -8.81 -7.45
CA LYS A 36 -6.53 -9.25 -6.83
C LYS A 36 -5.52 -8.11 -6.75
N VAL A 37 -5.30 -7.39 -7.86
CA VAL A 37 -4.38 -6.23 -7.88
C VAL A 37 -4.87 -5.15 -6.93
N ILE A 38 -6.15 -4.76 -6.99
CA ILE A 38 -6.72 -3.74 -6.10
C ILE A 38 -6.62 -4.14 -4.62
N SER A 39 -6.90 -5.40 -4.29
CA SER A 39 -6.88 -5.88 -2.91
C SER A 39 -5.49 -5.77 -2.27
N ILE A 40 -4.42 -6.01 -3.04
CA ILE A 40 -3.04 -5.95 -2.55
C ILE A 40 -2.51 -4.53 -2.63
N ASN A 41 -2.56 -3.93 -3.81
CA ASN A 41 -1.89 -2.68 -4.14
C ASN A 41 -2.60 -1.48 -3.49
N LEU A 42 -3.92 -1.50 -3.36
CA LEU A 42 -4.70 -0.39 -2.81
C LEU A 42 -5.24 -0.70 -1.42
N SER A 43 -6.07 -1.73 -1.28
CA SER A 43 -6.72 -2.04 0.00
C SER A 43 -5.70 -2.45 1.06
N GLY A 44 -4.69 -3.25 0.70
CA GLY A 44 -3.59 -3.64 1.60
C GLY A 44 -2.85 -2.43 2.18
N VAL A 45 -2.49 -1.45 1.34
CA VAL A 45 -1.87 -0.19 1.77
C VAL A 45 -2.79 0.58 2.71
N PHE A 46 -4.08 0.72 2.36
CA PHE A 46 -5.05 1.39 3.22
C PHE A 46 -5.14 0.75 4.61
N TYR A 47 -5.18 -0.58 4.70
CA TYR A 47 -5.22 -1.28 5.97
C TYR A 47 -3.94 -1.08 6.80
N GLY A 48 -2.77 -1.10 6.15
CA GLY A 48 -1.49 -0.80 6.79
C GLY A 48 -1.43 0.62 7.35
N VAL A 49 -1.81 1.62 6.54
CA VAL A 49 -1.90 3.03 6.97
C VAL A 49 -2.86 3.18 8.14
N ARG A 50 -4.10 2.68 8.02
CA ARG A 50 -5.13 2.82 9.06
C ARG A 50 -4.65 2.30 10.40
N SER A 51 -4.06 1.12 10.40
CA SER A 51 -3.64 0.48 11.65
C SER A 51 -2.37 1.11 12.23
N ALA A 52 -1.38 1.49 11.41
CA ALA A 52 -0.18 2.18 11.89
C ALA A 52 -0.52 3.58 12.44
N ALA A 53 -1.34 4.35 11.72
CA ALA A 53 -1.76 5.68 12.15
C ALA A 53 -2.58 5.63 13.45
N ALA A 54 -3.46 4.65 13.62
CA ALA A 54 -4.21 4.44 14.86
C ALA A 54 -3.26 4.15 16.04
N TYR A 55 -2.29 3.26 15.85
CA TYR A 55 -1.31 2.92 16.89
C TYR A 55 -0.45 4.12 17.27
N MET A 56 0.14 4.81 16.27
CA MET A 56 1.01 5.97 16.50
C MET A 56 0.27 7.10 17.23
N LYS A 57 -0.97 7.41 16.83
CA LYS A 57 -1.81 8.41 17.52
C LYS A 57 -2.10 8.02 18.97
N ALA A 58 -2.47 6.76 19.23
CA ALA A 58 -2.80 6.30 20.57
C ALA A 58 -1.61 6.37 21.55
N HIS A 59 -0.38 6.31 21.04
CA HIS A 59 0.84 6.30 21.84
C HIS A 59 1.67 7.59 21.72
N ASN A 60 1.14 8.64 21.10
CA ASN A 60 1.84 9.90 20.84
C ASN A 60 3.21 9.73 20.15
N ILE A 61 3.31 8.77 19.23
CA ILE A 61 4.53 8.48 18.49
C ILE A 61 4.60 9.40 17.27
N LYS A 62 5.68 10.17 17.17
CA LYS A 62 6.05 10.91 15.95
C LYS A 62 6.74 9.95 14.97
N GLY A 63 5.93 9.13 14.32
CA GLY A 63 6.40 8.09 13.41
C GLY A 63 6.33 8.48 11.94
N SER A 64 6.57 7.52 11.05
CA SER A 64 6.44 7.71 9.60
C SER A 64 5.76 6.52 8.93
N ILE A 65 4.86 6.80 7.99
CA ILE A 65 4.22 5.77 7.16
C ILE A 65 4.63 6.00 5.71
N ILE A 66 5.32 5.03 5.12
CA ILE A 66 5.90 5.10 3.79
C ILE A 66 5.16 4.14 2.87
N ASN A 67 4.53 4.68 1.81
CA ASN A 67 3.86 3.88 0.78
C ASN A 67 4.73 3.82 -0.46
N ILE A 68 5.19 2.64 -0.84
CA ILE A 68 5.97 2.45 -2.06
C ILE A 68 5.00 2.36 -3.23
N ALA A 69 5.17 3.25 -4.20
CA ALA A 69 4.43 3.28 -5.45
C ALA A 69 5.37 3.02 -6.64
N SER A 70 4.82 2.99 -7.85
CA SER A 70 5.59 2.85 -9.09
C SER A 70 5.55 4.14 -9.91
N ILE A 71 6.55 4.35 -10.78
CA ILE A 71 6.49 5.37 -11.84
C ILE A 71 5.29 5.15 -12.78
N LEU A 72 4.85 3.89 -12.92
CA LEU A 72 3.63 3.56 -13.65
C LEU A 72 2.37 4.10 -12.96
N GLY A 73 2.45 4.60 -11.73
CA GLY A 73 1.40 5.43 -11.12
C GLY A 73 1.20 6.80 -11.77
N GLN A 74 2.13 7.22 -12.64
CA GLN A 74 2.13 8.52 -13.32
C GLN A 74 2.19 8.42 -14.84
N VAL A 75 2.53 7.23 -15.37
CA VAL A 75 2.68 6.99 -16.81
C VAL A 75 1.94 5.71 -17.18
N GLY A 76 1.04 5.81 -18.16
CA GLY A 76 0.28 4.68 -18.65
C GLY A 76 1.15 3.70 -19.43
N PHE A 77 0.94 2.40 -19.20
CA PHE A 77 1.53 1.31 -19.98
C PHE A 77 0.41 0.39 -20.44
N ARG A 78 0.32 0.13 -21.75
CA ARG A 78 -0.84 -0.51 -22.41
C ARG A 78 -1.30 -1.79 -21.73
N THR A 79 -0.36 -2.58 -21.23
CA THR A 79 -0.64 -3.88 -20.62
C THR A 79 -0.67 -3.86 -19.08
N ALA A 80 -0.54 -2.70 -18.42
CA ALA A 80 -0.44 -2.61 -16.96
C ALA A 80 -1.62 -1.85 -16.32
N GLY A 81 -2.79 -1.85 -16.95
CA GLY A 81 -3.97 -1.06 -16.55
C GLY A 81 -4.31 -1.13 -15.06
N ALA A 82 -4.33 -2.32 -14.47
CA ALA A 82 -4.62 -2.50 -13.04
C ALA A 82 -3.50 -2.03 -12.10
N TYR A 83 -2.25 -2.04 -12.56
CA TYR A 83 -1.06 -1.69 -11.76
C TYR A 83 -0.83 -0.17 -11.64
N ILE A 84 -1.33 0.60 -12.61
CA ILE A 84 -1.11 2.05 -12.76
C ILE A 84 -1.85 2.90 -11.70
N LEU A 85 -2.73 2.32 -10.88
CA LEU A 85 -3.61 3.09 -9.97
C LEU A 85 -3.10 3.22 -8.52
N LEU A 86 -1.79 3.09 -8.30
CA LEU A 86 -1.20 3.10 -6.96
C LEU A 86 -1.05 4.53 -6.38
N PRO A 87 -1.69 4.86 -5.25
CA PRO A 87 -1.51 6.17 -4.60
C PRO A 87 -0.14 6.32 -3.95
N ARG A 88 0.38 7.55 -3.90
CA ARG A 88 1.69 7.92 -3.31
C ARG A 88 1.60 8.33 -1.84
N VAL A 89 2.76 8.32 -1.17
CA VAL A 89 3.07 8.61 0.24
C VAL A 89 2.21 9.69 0.92
N VAL A 90 1.85 9.41 2.19
CA VAL A 90 1.37 10.39 3.19
C VAL A 90 2.38 10.43 4.33
N LEU A 91 3.08 11.55 4.51
CA LEU A 91 3.84 11.81 5.73
C LEU A 91 2.87 12.37 6.76
N ILE A 92 2.72 11.69 7.89
CA ILE A 92 2.06 12.24 9.07
C ILE A 92 3.20 12.65 10.00
N ASN A 93 3.43 13.95 10.11
CA ASN A 93 4.43 14.55 11.00
C ASN A 93 3.80 14.85 12.37
#